data_AF-A0A3P3U401-F1
#
_entry.id   AF-A0A3P3U401-F1
#
_cell.length_a   1.000
_cell.length_b   1.000
_cell.length_c   1.000
_cell.angle_alpha   90.00
_cell.angle_beta   90.00
_cell.angle_gamma   90.00
#
_symmetry.space_group_name_H-M   'P 1'
#
loop_
_entity.id
_entity.type
_entity.pdbx_description
1 polymer ?
#
loop_
_entity_poly.entity_id
_entity_poly.type
_entity_poly.pdbx_seq_one_letter_code
_entity_poly.pdbx_strand_id
1 'polypeptide(L)'
;MPNYRIIVDLSDRKLYLLDNNTVVRAFPVGIGKMLTQTPQGTYTIVNKAPNPGGPFGAYWMGLSKPHYGIHGTNDPSTIGKEVSHGCIRMYNPDVIELARILPIGTSVTIRQ
;
A
#
# COMPACT_ATOMS: atom_id res chain seq x y z
N MET A 1 -20.24 5.56 10.15
CA MET A 1 -18.78 5.31 10.21
C MET A 1 -18.25 5.37 8.79
N PRO A 2 -17.08 5.95 8.53
CA PRO A 2 -16.52 6.00 7.17
C PRO A 2 -16.36 4.59 6.61
N ASN A 3 -16.68 4.38 5.34
CA ASN A 3 -16.49 3.10 4.66
C ASN A 3 -15.26 3.21 3.77
N TYR A 4 -14.10 3.10 4.42
CA TYR A 4 -12.83 3.24 3.73
C TYR A 4 -12.48 1.99 2.91
N ARG A 5 -12.02 2.23 1.68
CA ARG A 5 -11.38 1.21 0.84
C ARG A 5 -10.20 1.80 0.08
N ILE A 6 -9.27 0.94 -0.32
CA ILE A 6 -8.12 1.31 -1.11
C ILE A 6 -8.25 0.76 -2.53
N ILE A 7 -7.86 1.56 -3.51
CA ILE A 7 -7.53 1.09 -4.87
C ILE A 7 -6.05 1.37 -5.13
N VAL A 8 -5.28 0.33 -5.45
CA VAL A 8 -3.91 0.44 -5.96
C VAL A 8 -3.98 0.23 -7.46
N ASP A 9 -3.56 1.23 -8.21
CA ASP A 9 -3.57 1.24 -9.66
C ASP A 9 -2.11 1.16 -10.16
N LEU A 10 -1.80 0.04 -10.81
CA LEU A 10 -0.42 -0.26 -11.21
C LEU A 10 0.02 0.54 -12.44
N SER A 11 -0.91 0.93 -13.32
CA SER A 11 -0.63 1.71 -14.53
C SER A 11 -0.09 3.11 -14.21
N ASP A 12 -0.68 3.78 -13.22
CA ASP A 12 -0.29 5.14 -12.82
C ASP A 12 0.57 5.18 -11.54
N ARG A 13 0.82 4.02 -10.94
CA ARG A 13 1.63 3.81 -9.72
C ARG A 13 1.10 4.66 -8.57
N LYS A 14 -0.21 4.62 -8.34
CA LYS A 14 -0.85 5.30 -7.22
C LYS A 14 -1.69 4.37 -6.35
N LEU A 15 -1.77 4.77 -5.09
CA LEU A 15 -2.73 4.26 -4.12
C LEU A 15 -3.76 5.35 -3.86
N TYR A 16 -5.01 5.03 -4.11
CA TYR A 16 -6.17 5.87 -3.86
C TYR A 16 -6.87 5.42 -2.58
N LEU A 17 -7.05 6.34 -1.65
CA LEU A 17 -7.93 6.16 -0.49
C LEU A 17 -9.31 6.69 -0.85
N LEU A 18 -10.32 5.84 -0.72
CA LEU A 18 -11.71 6.19 -0.96
C LEU A 18 -12.49 6.17 0.35
N ASP A 19 -13.35 7.17 0.55
CA ASP A 19 -14.48 7.09 1.47
C ASP A 19 -15.73 6.85 0.63
N ASN A 20 -16.32 5.66 0.77
CA ASN A 20 -17.34 5.15 -0.13
C ASN A 20 -16.87 5.09 -1.60
N ASN A 21 -17.32 6.03 -2.44
CA ASN A 21 -16.99 6.12 -3.86
C ASN A 21 -16.18 7.37 -4.21
N THR A 22 -15.85 8.20 -3.22
CA THR A 22 -15.11 9.43 -3.43
C THR A 22 -13.64 9.22 -3.08
N VAL A 23 -12.75 9.52 -4.02
CA VAL A 23 -11.31 9.58 -3.74
C VAL A 23 -11.04 10.77 -2.82
N VAL A 24 -10.54 10.49 -1.61
CA VAL A 24 -10.22 11.52 -0.61
C VAL A 24 -8.71 11.81 -0.54
N ARG A 25 -7.87 10.85 -0.94
CA ARG A 25 -6.41 11.00 -1.06
C ARG A 25 -5.88 10.14 -2.20
N ALA A 26 -4.75 10.55 -2.76
CA ALA A 26 -3.95 9.76 -3.70
C ALA A 26 -2.47 9.87 -3.30
N PHE A 27 -1.77 8.73 -3.33
CA PHE A 27 -0.37 8.62 -2.93
C PHE A 27 0.44 7.96 -4.04
N PRO A 28 1.63 8.46 -4.38
CA PRO A 28 2.53 7.74 -5.27
C PRO A 28 3.07 6.48 -4.58
N VAL A 29 3.19 5.38 -5.32
CA VAL A 29 3.70 4.11 -4.79
C VAL A 29 4.80 3.49 -5.63
N GLY A 30 5.70 2.76 -4.98
CA GLY A 30 6.61 1.83 -5.65
C GLY A 30 5.97 0.45 -5.72
N ILE A 31 6.10 -0.22 -6.86
CA ILE A 31 5.44 -1.52 -7.13
C ILE A 31 6.45 -2.60 -7.52
N GLY A 32 5.97 -3.83 -7.64
CA GLY A 32 6.76 -4.98 -8.06
C GLY A 32 7.37 -4.82 -9.45
N LYS A 33 8.60 -5.32 -9.65
CA LYS A 33 9.21 -5.47 -10.99
C LYS A 33 8.37 -6.41 -11.87
N MET A 34 8.57 -6.35 -13.19
CA MET A 34 7.93 -7.25 -14.17
C MET A 34 7.98 -8.75 -13.81
N LEU A 35 9.05 -9.24 -13.19
CA LEU A 35 9.19 -10.66 -12.80
C LEU A 35 8.67 -10.97 -11.38
N THR A 36 8.38 -9.94 -10.59
CA THR A 36 7.89 -10.03 -9.20
C THR A 36 6.73 -9.05 -9.04
N GLN A 37 5.77 -9.13 -9.95
CA GLN A 37 4.70 -8.14 -10.05
C GLN A 37 3.87 -8.10 -8.77
N THR A 38 3.36 -6.91 -8.46
CA THR A 38 2.35 -6.76 -7.44
C THR A 38 1.09 -7.50 -7.92
N PRO A 39 0.61 -8.53 -7.19
CA PRO A 39 -0.44 -9.41 -7.69
C PRO A 39 -1.78 -8.67 -7.64
N GLN A 40 -2.43 -8.55 -8.81
CA GLN A 40 -3.78 -7.99 -8.91
C GLN A 40 -4.79 -8.84 -8.14
N GLY A 41 -5.88 -8.24 -7.71
CA GLY A 41 -6.94 -8.91 -6.95
C GLY A 41 -7.53 -8.03 -5.85
N THR A 42 -8.41 -8.63 -5.04
CA THR A 42 -8.98 -7.98 -3.87
C THR A 42 -8.47 -8.65 -2.61
N TYR A 43 -7.97 -7.85 -1.68
CA TYR A 43 -7.37 -8.25 -0.43
C TYR A 43 -7.97 -7.46 0.72
N THR A 44 -7.58 -7.82 1.95
CA THR A 44 -7.91 -7.04 3.15
C THR A 44 -6.66 -6.75 3.96
N ILE A 45 -6.65 -5.64 4.70
CA ILE A 45 -5.61 -5.40 5.71
C ILE A 45 -5.85 -6.36 6.87
N VAL A 46 -4.90 -7.25 7.15
CA VAL A 46 -5.02 -8.29 8.20
C VAL A 46 -4.23 -7.98 9.47
N ASN A 47 -3.16 -7.19 9.35
CA ASN A 47 -2.38 -6.76 10.51
C ASN A 47 -1.66 -5.43 10.25
N LYS A 48 -1.14 -4.84 11.32
CA LYS A 48 -0.40 -3.58 11.31
C LYS A 48 0.77 -3.64 12.29
N ALA A 49 1.92 -3.14 11.88
CA ALA A 49 3.09 -3.02 12.74
C ALA A 49 3.74 -1.63 12.56
N PRO A 50 3.80 -0.81 13.63
CA PRO A 50 4.55 0.45 13.62
C PRO A 50 6.05 0.19 13.68
N ASN A 51 6.84 1.06 13.05
CA ASN A 51 8.31 1.08 13.09
C ASN A 51 9.00 -0.28 12.83
N PRO A 52 8.66 -1.01 11.76
CA PRO A 52 9.33 -2.27 11.42
C PRO A 52 10.80 -2.08 11.03
N GLY A 53 11.18 -0.88 10.57
CA GLY A 53 12.55 -0.56 10.18
C GLY A 53 13.00 -1.22 8.88
N GLY A 54 14.28 -1.05 8.56
CA GLY A 54 14.90 -1.61 7.36
C GLY A 54 14.12 -1.29 6.07
N PRO A 55 13.95 -2.26 5.14
CA PRO A 55 13.25 -2.02 3.87
C PRO A 55 11.76 -1.69 4.03
N PHE A 56 11.18 -1.94 5.21
CA PHE A 56 9.77 -1.68 5.52
C PHE A 56 9.51 -0.28 6.05
N GLY A 57 10.57 0.46 6.39
CA GLY A 57 10.48 1.86 6.81
C GLY A 57 9.67 2.04 8.10
N ALA A 58 8.82 3.06 8.11
CA ALA A 58 8.15 3.52 9.34
C ALA A 58 6.88 2.74 9.70
N TYR A 59 6.30 1.97 8.77
CA TYR A 59 5.08 1.23 9.04
C TYR A 59 4.89 0.05 8.08
N TRP A 60 4.26 -1.01 8.58
CA TRP A 60 3.83 -2.18 7.82
C TRP A 60 2.32 -2.40 7.98
N MET A 61 1.63 -2.66 6.87
CA MET A 61 0.25 -3.13 6.82
C MET A 61 0.17 -4.40 5.97
N GLY A 62 -0.02 -5.55 6.61
CA GLY A 62 -0.09 -6.84 5.93
C GLY A 62 -1.41 -7.01 5.18
N LEU A 63 -1.34 -7.58 3.98
CA LEU A 63 -2.51 -7.97 3.20
C LEU A 63 -2.90 -9.43 3.51
N SER A 64 -4.14 -9.80 3.16
CA SER A 64 -4.63 -11.18 3.27
C SER A 64 -3.91 -12.19 2.36
N LYS A 65 -2.94 -11.73 1.56
CA LYS A 65 -2.00 -12.57 0.83
C LYS A 65 -0.69 -12.71 1.63
N PRO A 66 -0.29 -13.93 2.04
CA PRO A 66 0.94 -14.15 2.79
C PRO A 66 2.16 -13.51 2.12
N HIS A 67 2.98 -12.81 2.91
CA HIS A 67 4.19 -12.08 2.49
C HIS A 67 3.99 -10.78 1.69
N TYR A 68 2.75 -10.34 1.46
CA TYR A 68 2.47 -9.07 0.78
C TYR A 68 1.92 -8.03 1.75
N GLY A 69 2.31 -6.78 1.52
CA GLY A 69 1.91 -5.66 2.37
C GLY A 69 2.05 -4.31 1.69
N ILE A 70 1.45 -3.32 2.31
CA ILE A 70 1.68 -1.90 2.07
C ILE A 70 2.63 -1.43 3.17
N HIS A 71 3.77 -0.87 2.81
CA HIS A 71 4.78 -0.47 3.78
C HIS A 71 5.54 0.79 3.36
N GLY A 72 6.25 1.38 4.32
CA GLY A 72 7.15 2.51 4.07
C GLY A 72 8.40 2.10 3.30
N THR A 73 9.47 2.88 3.37
CA THR A 73 10.76 2.45 2.81
C THR A 73 11.93 3.16 3.47
N ASN A 74 13.11 2.54 3.44
CA ASN A 74 14.37 3.20 3.74
C ASN A 74 15.04 3.83 2.50
N ASP A 75 14.46 3.62 1.30
CA ASP A 75 14.94 4.21 0.05
C ASP A 75 13.80 4.95 -0.66
N PRO A 76 13.56 6.23 -0.33
CA PRO A 76 12.49 7.03 -0.92
C PRO A 76 12.59 7.17 -2.45
N SER A 77 13.79 6.99 -3.02
CA SER A 77 14.00 7.06 -4.47
C SER A 77 13.29 5.94 -5.24
N THR A 78 12.80 4.92 -4.54
CA THR A 78 12.07 3.77 -5.09
C THR A 78 10.59 4.02 -5.34
N ILE A 79 10.04 5.12 -4.79
CA ILE A 79 8.63 5.47 -4.96
C ILE A 79 8.37 5.94 -6.40
N GLY A 80 7.26 5.50 -6.99
CA GLY A 80 6.91 5.78 -8.39
C GLY A 80 7.66 4.93 -9.41
N LYS A 81 8.33 3.84 -8.99
CA LYS A 81 9.11 2.92 -9.85
C LYS A 81 8.71 1.46 -9.64
N GLU A 82 9.06 0.63 -10.62
CA GLU A 82 8.96 -0.84 -10.56
C GLU A 82 10.24 -1.44 -9.97
N VAL A 83 10.31 -1.57 -8.65
CA VAL A 83 11.57 -1.90 -7.95
C VAL A 83 11.38 -2.83 -6.77
N SER A 84 10.15 -3.14 -6.38
CA SER A 84 9.87 -4.04 -5.27
C SER A 84 9.78 -5.51 -5.73
N HIS A 85 9.70 -6.42 -4.74
CA HIS A 85 9.42 -7.85 -4.96
C HIS A 85 7.91 -8.16 -4.89
N GLY A 86 7.06 -7.17 -5.19
CA GLY A 86 5.60 -7.32 -5.22
C GLY A 86 4.86 -6.56 -4.11
N CYS A 87 5.53 -6.13 -3.04
CA CYS A 87 4.94 -5.24 -2.03
C CYS A 87 4.74 -3.81 -2.54
N ILE A 88 3.79 -3.11 -1.95
CA ILE A 88 3.49 -1.71 -2.27
C ILE A 88 4.30 -0.82 -1.34
N ARG A 89 5.23 -0.04 -1.90
CA ARG A 89 6.08 0.90 -1.15
C ARG A 89 5.47 2.29 -1.15
N MET A 90 5.49 2.95 -0.01
CA MET A 90 5.04 4.33 0.17
C MET A 90 6.13 5.17 0.83
N TYR A 91 6.03 6.49 0.74
CA TYR A 91 6.80 7.36 1.63
C TYR A 91 6.41 7.11 3.09
N ASN A 92 7.38 7.24 4.00
CA ASN A 92 7.15 6.99 5.42
C ASN A 92 6.04 7.87 6.03
N PRO A 93 5.95 9.19 5.75
CA PRO A 93 4.83 10.01 6.21
C PRO A 93 3.48 9.50 5.71
N ASP A 94 3.40 9.14 4.42
CA ASP A 94 2.15 8.70 3.78
C ASP A 94 1.63 7.38 4.36
N VAL A 95 2.52 6.39 4.56
CA VAL A 95 2.10 5.11 5.16
C VAL A 95 1.65 5.28 6.62
N ILE A 96 2.25 6.21 7.36
CA ILE A 96 1.83 6.54 8.73
C ILE A 96 0.44 7.18 8.71
N GLU A 97 0.19 8.16 7.82
CA GLU A 97 -1.13 8.78 7.65
C GLU A 97 -2.18 7.71 7.31
N LEU A 98 -1.90 6.90 6.28
CA LEU A 98 -2.78 5.83 5.83
C LEU A 98 -3.08 4.81 6.95
N ALA A 99 -2.05 4.41 7.70
CA ALA A 99 -2.20 3.45 8.80
C ALA A 99 -3.06 3.97 9.95
N ARG A 100 -3.09 5.29 10.21
CA ARG A 100 -3.96 5.90 11.22
C ARG A 100 -5.43 5.96 10.79
N ILE A 101 -5.68 6.14 9.49
CA ILE A 101 -7.04 6.27 8.95
C ILE A 101 -7.72 4.91 8.84
N LEU A 102 -7.00 3.90 8.37
CA LEU A 102 -7.62 2.62 8.02
C LEU A 102 -7.81 1.71 9.24
N PRO A 103 -8.94 1.02 9.40
CA PRO A 103 -9.03 -0.11 10.32
C PRO A 103 -8.41 -1.40 9.75
N ILE A 104 -8.21 -2.42 10.61
CA ILE A 104 -8.02 -3.80 10.14
C ILE A 104 -9.34 -4.25 9.47
N GLY A 105 -9.24 -5.03 8.40
CA GLY A 105 -10.39 -5.47 7.59
C GLY A 105 -10.72 -4.56 6.41
N THR A 106 -10.08 -3.38 6.29
CA THR A 106 -10.23 -2.51 5.11
C THR A 106 -9.93 -3.28 3.82
N SER A 107 -10.82 -3.15 2.84
CA SER A 107 -10.66 -3.73 1.51
C SER A 107 -9.59 -2.99 0.70
N VAL A 108 -8.76 -3.76 0.02
CA VAL A 108 -7.67 -3.30 -0.84
C VAL A 108 -7.82 -3.97 -2.20
N THR A 109 -8.20 -3.20 -3.22
CA THR A 109 -8.25 -3.68 -4.61
C THR A 109 -6.97 -3.26 -5.32
N ILE A 110 -6.28 -4.22 -5.94
CA ILE A 110 -5.11 -3.99 -6.79
C ILE A 110 -5.52 -4.31 -8.23
N ARG A 111 -5.36 -3.33 -9.12
CA ARG A 111 -5.72 -3.44 -10.54
C ARG A 111 -4.63 -2.89 -11.45
N GLN A 112 -4.69 -3.28 -12.72
CA GLN A 112 -3.85 -2.71 -13.76
C GLN A 112 -4.22 -1.26 -14.04
#